data_AF-A0A0Q9NNJ4-F1
#
_entry.id   AF-A0A0Q9NNJ4-F1
#
_cell.length_a   1.000
_cell.length_b   1.000
_cell.length_c   1.000
_cell.angle_alpha   90.00
_cell.angle_beta   90.00
_cell.angle_gamma   90.00
#
_symmetry.space_group_name_H-M   'P 1'
#
loop_
_entity.id
_entity.type
_entity.pdbx_description
1 polymer ?
#
loop_
_entity_poly.entity_id
_entity_poly.type
_entity_poly.pdbx_seq_one_letter_code
_entity_poly.pdbx_strand_id
1 'polypeptide(L)'
;MPVHMPSFILDGTTYDYDRGEPGEIGTAKSWEYSKYPKIMATLTLAGGGTLDVHAQAQRWTHTHVLASWEDDDRRPHWAWLPADHVRRVTDSEWDIREFHRCPENLRSVRWADRLPGFLPA
;
A
#
# COMPACT_ATOMS: atom_id res chain seq x y z
N MET A 1 21.93 -1.58 20.55
CA MET A 1 21.92 -1.11 19.15
C MET A 1 20.55 -0.49 18.91
N PRO A 2 20.42 0.78 18.49
CA PRO A 2 19.12 1.31 18.10
C PRO A 2 18.62 0.51 16.89
N VAL A 3 17.40 -0.01 16.97
CA VAL A 3 16.74 -0.68 15.85
C VAL A 3 16.44 0.43 14.84
N HIS A 4 17.14 0.44 13.71
CA HIS A 4 16.89 1.43 12.65
C HIS A 4 15.59 1.05 11.95
N MET A 5 14.49 1.67 12.39
CA MET A 5 13.20 1.47 11.74
C MET A 5 13.17 2.22 10.40
N PRO A 6 12.54 1.64 9.37
CA PRO A 6 12.31 2.35 8.13
C PRO A 6 11.25 3.43 8.33
N SER A 7 11.38 4.50 7.57
CA SER A 7 10.45 5.63 7.56
C SER A 7 9.96 5.93 6.15
N PHE A 8 8.79 6.54 6.05
CA PHE A 8 8.21 7.02 4.80
C PHE A 8 7.43 8.30 5.02
N ILE A 9 7.14 9.04 3.94
CA ILE A 9 6.36 10.29 3.98
C ILE A 9 4.98 10.03 3.38
N LEU A 10 3.93 10.40 4.11
CA LEU A 10 2.56 10.36 3.61
C LEU A 10 1.84 11.65 4.00
N ASP A 11 1.26 12.31 2.99
CA ASP A 11 0.59 13.61 3.13
C ASP A 11 1.48 14.64 3.88
N GLY A 12 2.78 14.65 3.54
CA GLY A 12 3.80 15.53 4.14
C GLY A 12 4.24 15.16 5.56
N THR A 13 3.73 14.07 6.14
CA THR A 13 4.08 13.59 7.49
C THR A 13 5.00 12.38 7.41
N THR A 14 6.10 12.39 8.17
CA THR A 14 7.01 11.24 8.28
C THR A 14 6.50 10.24 9.31
N TYR A 15 6.44 8.97 8.93
CA TYR A 15 6.04 7.85 9.78
C TYR A 15 7.15 6.80 9.83
N ASP A 16 7.54 6.41 11.05
CA ASP A 16 8.37 5.24 11.31
C ASP A 16 7.47 4.02 11.48
N TYR A 17 7.79 2.91 10.81
CA TYR A 17 6.92 1.73 10.77
C TYR A 17 7.70 0.43 10.98
N ASP A 18 6.99 -0.59 11.45
CA ASP A 18 7.52 -1.94 11.52
C ASP A 18 7.41 -2.62 10.15
N ARG A 19 8.54 -3.11 9.62
CA ARG A 19 8.55 -3.93 8.39
C ARG A 19 7.90 -5.29 8.60
N GLY A 20 7.75 -5.71 9.85
CA GLY A 20 7.28 -7.03 10.23
C GLY A 20 8.24 -8.12 9.75
N GLU A 21 7.89 -9.35 10.10
CA GLU A 21 8.55 -10.53 9.58
C GLU A 21 7.57 -11.35 8.73
N PRO A 22 8.03 -11.98 7.65
CA PRO A 22 7.21 -12.86 6.78
C PRO A 22 6.56 -14.07 7.47
N GLY A 23 6.87 -14.32 8.74
CA GLY A 23 6.72 -15.64 9.35
C GLY A 23 7.61 -16.66 8.64
N GLU A 24 7.05 -17.81 8.26
CA GLU A 24 7.77 -18.89 7.59
C GLU A 24 8.07 -18.59 6.10
N ILE A 25 9.22 -17.95 5.84
CA ILE A 25 9.68 -17.50 4.51
C ILE A 25 9.65 -18.60 3.43
N GLY A 26 9.95 -19.84 3.80
CA GLY A 26 10.05 -20.98 2.86
C GLY A 26 8.75 -21.33 2.14
N THR A 27 7.62 -20.80 2.60
CA THR A 27 6.28 -21.06 2.04
C THR A 27 5.71 -19.88 1.25
N ALA A 28 6.47 -18.78 1.12
CA ALA A 28 6.00 -17.57 0.47
C ALA A 28 5.73 -17.78 -1.03
N LYS A 29 4.47 -17.53 -1.41
CA LYS A 29 4.01 -17.55 -2.80
C LYS A 29 3.99 -16.12 -3.35
N SER A 30 4.09 -16.01 -4.66
CA SER A 30 4.05 -14.72 -5.37
C SER A 30 2.86 -14.69 -6.30
N TRP A 31 2.27 -13.52 -6.49
CA TRP A 31 1.27 -13.32 -7.52
C TRP A 31 1.92 -13.34 -8.91
N GLU A 32 1.10 -13.50 -9.95
CA GLU A 32 1.57 -13.30 -11.32
C GLU A 32 2.14 -11.88 -11.46
N TYR A 33 3.27 -11.78 -12.15
CA TYR A 33 3.93 -10.50 -12.38
C TYR A 33 2.95 -9.50 -13.04
N SER A 34 2.94 -8.27 -12.56
CA SER A 34 2.02 -7.20 -12.98
C SER A 34 0.53 -7.42 -12.67
N LYS A 35 0.15 -8.50 -11.96
CA LYS A 35 -1.23 -8.75 -11.49
C LYS A 35 -1.32 -8.72 -9.96
N TYR A 36 -0.66 -7.73 -9.35
CA TYR A 36 -0.65 -7.57 -7.91
C TYR A 36 -2.01 -7.05 -7.42
N PRO A 37 -2.68 -7.74 -6.48
CA PRO A 37 -3.91 -7.25 -5.89
C PRO A 37 -3.70 -5.88 -5.23
N LYS A 38 -4.62 -4.95 -5.50
CA LYS A 38 -4.74 -3.68 -4.80
C LYS A 38 -5.34 -3.93 -3.43
N ILE A 39 -4.72 -3.37 -2.39
CA ILE A 39 -5.09 -3.58 -1.01
C ILE A 39 -5.03 -2.28 -0.20
N MET A 40 -5.79 -2.27 0.89
CA MET A 40 -5.57 -1.41 2.03
C MET A 40 -4.81 -2.23 3.06
N ALA A 41 -3.70 -1.69 3.52
CA ALA A 41 -2.80 -2.32 4.47
C ALA A 41 -2.72 -1.46 5.74
N THR A 42 -3.04 -2.06 6.89
CA THR A 42 -2.92 -1.42 8.20
C THR A 42 -1.53 -1.69 8.78
N LEU A 43 -0.67 -0.67 8.75
CA LEU A 43 0.69 -0.71 9.29
C LEU A 43 0.68 -0.47 10.80
N THR A 44 1.57 -1.15 11.51
CA THR A 44 1.91 -0.81 12.91
C THR A 44 3.04 0.21 12.91
N LEU A 45 2.84 1.33 13.61
CA LEU A 45 3.83 2.40 13.71
C LEU A 45 4.79 2.16 14.88
N ALA A 46 6.03 2.62 14.73
CA ALA A 46 7.09 2.48 15.73
C ALA A 46 6.74 3.10 17.09
N GLY A 47 6.07 4.26 17.06
CA GLY A 47 5.61 4.99 18.26
C GLY A 47 4.34 4.40 18.90
N GLY A 48 3.85 3.27 18.39
CA GLY A 48 2.53 2.75 18.70
C GLY A 48 1.45 3.35 17.80
N GLY A 49 0.31 2.66 17.75
CA GLY A 49 -0.79 3.00 16.84
C GLY A 49 -0.65 2.35 15.46
N THR A 50 -1.61 2.65 14.59
CA THR A 50 -1.70 2.09 13.25
C THR A 50 -1.97 3.15 12.20
N LEU A 51 -1.60 2.85 10.95
CA LEU A 51 -1.82 3.71 9.80
C LEU A 51 -2.23 2.87 8.59
N ASP A 52 -3.32 3.28 7.94
CA ASP A 52 -3.79 2.65 6.72
C ASP A 52 -3.08 3.24 5.49
N VAL A 53 -2.49 2.36 4.68
CA VAL A 53 -1.85 2.72 3.41
C VAL A 53 -2.47 1.93 2.26
N HIS A 54 -2.65 2.58 1.11
CA HIS A 54 -2.98 1.86 -0.12
C HIS A 54 -1.71 1.25 -0.70
N ALA A 55 -1.75 -0.06 -0.92
CA ALA A 55 -0.59 -0.85 -1.31
C ALA A 55 -0.97 -1.89 -2.37
N GLN A 56 0.05 -2.53 -2.93
CA GLN A 56 -0.07 -3.73 -3.72
C GLN A 56 0.41 -4.94 -2.91
N ALA A 57 -0.33 -6.04 -2.96
CA ALA A 57 0.11 -7.30 -2.40
C ALA A 57 1.08 -7.98 -3.37
N GLN A 58 2.35 -8.13 -2.99
CA GLN A 58 3.37 -8.73 -3.87
C GLN A 58 3.55 -10.23 -3.63
N ARG A 59 3.57 -10.64 -2.36
CA ARG A 59 3.80 -12.03 -1.93
C ARG A 59 2.90 -12.35 -0.74
N TRP A 60 2.71 -13.63 -0.45
CA TRP A 60 1.90 -14.08 0.67
C TRP A 60 2.38 -15.41 1.24
N THR A 61 2.22 -15.58 2.54
CA THR A 61 2.23 -16.86 3.26
C THR A 61 0.82 -17.14 3.78
N HIS A 62 0.60 -18.28 4.45
CA HIS A 62 -0.72 -18.56 5.00
C HIS A 62 -1.20 -17.51 6.02
N THR A 63 -0.28 -16.83 6.70
CA THR A 63 -0.57 -15.89 7.79
C THR A 63 -0.23 -14.45 7.47
N HIS A 64 0.63 -14.19 6.48
CA HIS A 64 1.13 -12.84 6.19
C HIS A 64 1.07 -12.49 4.70
N VAL A 65 0.99 -11.19 4.42
CA VAL A 65 1.05 -10.61 3.08
C VAL A 65 2.16 -9.57 3.02
N LEU A 66 2.97 -9.61 1.98
CA LEU A 66 3.94 -8.57 1.67
C LEU A 66 3.22 -7.45 0.93
N ALA A 67 2.95 -6.35 1.64
CA ALA A 67 2.41 -5.13 1.08
C ALA A 67 3.55 -4.23 0.60
N SER A 68 3.38 -3.59 -0.56
CA SER A 68 4.30 -2.57 -1.07
C SER A 68 3.54 -1.33 -1.53
N TRP A 69 4.06 -0.16 -1.18
CA TRP A 69 3.48 1.14 -1.53
C TRP A 69 4.57 2.13 -1.90
N GLU A 70 4.16 3.28 -2.40
CA GLU A 70 5.04 4.42 -2.66
C GLU A 70 4.70 5.55 -1.70
N ASP A 71 5.73 6.21 -1.18
CA ASP A 71 5.59 7.44 -0.39
C ASP A 71 5.31 8.65 -1.30
N ASP A 72 5.24 9.85 -0.71
CA ASP A 72 5.00 11.09 -1.46
C ASP A 72 6.11 11.40 -2.48
N ASP A 73 7.35 10.93 -2.24
CA ASP A 73 8.52 11.07 -3.11
C ASP A 73 8.61 9.95 -4.18
N ARG A 74 7.60 9.08 -4.28
CA ARG A 74 7.58 7.87 -5.13
C ARG A 74 8.68 6.85 -4.77
N ARG A 75 9.15 6.85 -3.53
CA ARG A 75 10.08 5.84 -3.03
C ARG A 75 9.30 4.58 -2.67
N PRO A 76 9.76 3.41 -3.11
CA PRO A 76 9.09 2.16 -2.79
C PRO A 76 9.36 1.76 -1.34
N HIS A 77 8.28 1.41 -0.63
CA HIS A 77 8.28 0.85 0.70
C HIS A 77 7.56 -0.50 0.69
N TRP A 78 7.85 -1.29 1.70
CA TRP A 78 7.21 -2.60 1.90
C TRP A 78 7.22 -3.00 3.36
N ALA A 79 6.26 -3.85 3.72
CA ALA A 79 6.12 -4.50 5.01
C ALA A 79 5.42 -5.86 4.86
N TRP A 80 5.84 -6.84 5.65
CA TRP A 80 5.07 -8.06 5.89
C TRP A 80 4.05 -7.78 6.99
N LEU A 81 2.78 -8.03 6.68
CA LEU A 81 1.67 -7.74 7.57
C LEU A 81 0.86 -9.01 7.80
N PRO A 82 0.31 -9.21 9.01
CA PRO A 82 -0.72 -10.21 9.25
C PRO A 82 -1.85 -10.11 8.23
N ALA A 83 -2.38 -11.24 7.79
CA ALA A 83 -3.41 -11.26 6.74
C ALA A 83 -4.70 -10.52 7.14
N ASP A 84 -5.02 -10.44 8.43
CA ASP A 84 -6.15 -9.69 8.99
C ASP A 84 -5.94 -8.16 9.01
N HIS A 85 -4.70 -7.69 8.81
CA HIS A 85 -4.37 -6.28 8.59
C HIS A 85 -4.51 -5.85 7.13
N VAL A 86 -4.95 -6.75 6.25
CA VAL A 86 -5.04 -6.51 4.82
C VAL A 86 -6.46 -6.69 4.33
N ARG A 87 -7.00 -5.65 3.70
CA ARG A 87 -8.30 -5.69 3.00
C ARG A 87 -8.09 -5.48 1.51
N ARG A 88 -8.79 -6.26 0.68
CA ARG A 88 -8.81 -6.03 -0.76
C ARG A 88 -9.52 -4.71 -1.10
N VAL A 89 -8.95 -3.98 -2.04
CA VAL A 89 -9.49 -2.72 -2.56
C VAL A 89 -9.98 -2.96 -3.99
N THR A 90 -11.15 -2.44 -4.30
CA THR A 90 -11.72 -2.48 -5.66
C THR A 90 -10.99 -1.53 -6.60
N ASP A 91 -11.10 -1.75 -7.90
CA ASP A 91 -10.50 -0.82 -8.88
C ASP A 91 -11.10 0.59 -8.75
N SER A 92 -12.39 0.68 -8.43
CA SER A 92 -13.08 1.94 -8.16
C SER A 92 -12.53 2.69 -6.94
N GLU A 93 -12.39 2.02 -5.79
CA GLU A 93 -11.79 2.62 -4.59
C GLU A 93 -10.36 3.10 -4.87
N TRP A 94 -9.59 2.30 -5.60
CA TRP A 94 -8.22 2.65 -5.98
C TRP A 94 -8.17 3.88 -6.90
N ASP A 95 -9.07 3.94 -7.88
CA ASP A 95 -9.17 5.06 -8.82
C ASP A 95 -9.54 6.38 -8.12
N ILE A 96 -10.40 6.33 -7.09
CA ILE A 96 -10.73 7.50 -6.26
C ILE A 96 -9.48 8.00 -5.52
N ARG A 97 -8.67 7.10 -4.94
CA ARG A 97 -7.44 7.53 -4.28
C ARG A 97 -6.44 8.12 -5.27
N GLU A 98 -6.26 7.50 -6.42
CA GLU A 98 -5.36 8.00 -7.46
C GLU A 98 -5.77 9.40 -7.93
N PHE A 99 -7.08 9.69 -7.99
CA PHE A 99 -7.59 11.02 -8.30
C PHE A 99 -7.17 12.05 -7.24
N HIS A 100 -7.27 11.71 -5.95
CA HIS A 100 -6.86 12.61 -4.87
C HIS A 100 -5.34 12.84 -4.82
N ARG A 101 -4.52 11.81 -5.08
CA ARG A 101 -3.05 11.94 -5.20
C ARG A 101 -2.60 12.71 -6.43
N CYS A 102 -3.42 12.75 -7.48
CA CYS A 102 -3.07 13.44 -8.71
C CYS A 102 -3.08 14.97 -8.48
N PRO A 103 -1.99 15.68 -8.85
CA PRO A 103 -1.98 17.14 -8.83
C PRO A 103 -3.17 17.73 -9.59
N GLU A 104 -3.80 18.77 -9.05
CA GLU A 104 -5.08 19.25 -9.57
C GLU A 104 -5.03 19.62 -11.05
N ASN A 105 -3.91 20.22 -11.47
CA ASN A 105 -3.63 20.62 -12.85
C ASN A 105 -3.48 19.43 -13.82
N LEU A 106 -3.32 18.20 -13.32
CA LEU A 106 -3.19 16.98 -14.12
C LEU A 106 -4.44 16.09 -14.07
N ARG A 107 -5.39 16.36 -13.15
CA ARG A 107 -6.60 15.54 -13.00
C ARG A 107 -7.41 15.49 -14.29
N SER A 108 -7.60 16.64 -14.96
CA SER A 108 -8.34 16.71 -16.23
C SER A 108 -7.64 15.97 -17.38
N VAL A 109 -6.32 15.85 -17.36
CA VAL A 109 -5.58 15.07 -18.38
C VAL A 109 -5.78 13.58 -18.17
N ARG A 110 -5.77 13.11 -16.91
CA ARG A 110 -5.81 11.67 -16.59
C ARG A 110 -7.23 11.10 -16.47
N TRP A 111 -8.20 11.90 -16.02
CA TRP A 111 -9.61 11.50 -15.92
C TRP A 111 -10.51 12.07 -17.02
N ALA A 112 -10.08 13.12 -17.75
CA ALA A 112 -10.94 13.84 -18.70
C ALA A 112 -12.28 14.20 -18.04
N ASP A 113 -13.40 13.81 -18.67
CA ASP A 113 -14.76 14.02 -18.15
C ASP A 113 -15.28 12.84 -17.30
N ARG A 114 -14.47 11.80 -17.07
CA ARG A 114 -14.88 10.61 -16.31
C ARG A 114 -14.81 10.88 -14.81
N LEU A 115 -15.90 10.54 -14.11
CA LEU A 115 -15.92 10.57 -12.64
C LEU A 115 -14.98 9.51 -12.05
N PRO A 116 -14.13 9.87 -11.06
CA PRO A 116 -13.28 8.90 -10.38
C PRO A 116 -14.12 7.83 -9.67
N GLY A 117 -13.67 6.58 -9.72
CA GLY A 117 -14.37 5.42 -9.18
C GLY A 117 -15.44 4.83 -10.11
N PHE A 118 -15.88 5.54 -11.14
CA PHE A 118 -16.82 5.01 -12.14
C PHE A 118 -16.06 4.42 -13.32
N LEU A 119 -15.43 3.27 -13.08
CA LEU A 119 -14.76 2.50 -14.11
C LEU A 119 -15.77 1.60 -14.85
N PRO A 120 -15.64 1.44 -16.18
CA PRO A 120 -16.42 0.45 -16.91
C PRO A 120 -16.10 -0.96 -16.39
N ALA A 121 -17.15 -1.77 -16.25
CA ALA A 121 -17.05 -3.17 -15.85
C ALA A 121 -16.40 -4.05 -16.92
#